data_AF-A0A1W1VY96-F1
#
_entry.id   AF-A0A1W1VY96-F1
#
_cell.length_a   1.000
_cell.length_b   1.000
_cell.length_c   1.000
_cell.angle_alpha   90.00
_cell.angle_beta   90.00
_cell.angle_gamma   90.00
#
_symmetry.space_group_name_H-M   'P 1'
#
loop_
_entity.id
_entity.type
_entity.pdbx_description
1 polymer ?
#
loop_
_entity_poly.entity_id
_entity_poly.type
_entity_poly.pdbx_seq_one_letter_code
_entity_poly.pdbx_strand_id
1 'polypeptide(L)'
;MYSSFLPGLLSLSVLMANCSTAQTTPTLPPSATTEASTAVAPVAVQSAPQQIVEEPRMGAELGNRYLPLLKGKRVGLVVNQTSLVGRSHLVDTLLRQGIQVKTIFAPEHGFRGEEADGATIKDGRDARSGLPVRSLYGATRKPTPEMLKDLDVLVFDIQDVGARFYTFSSTLHYVMEAAAEQGKTVIVLDRPNPNGHYVDGPVLEPQFKTFVGLNPIPVVHGLTMGELAQMINGEGWLAGGKKAQLTVIPVEGYTHATRYQLPVRPSPNLPTAHSVDLYATLCLFEGTDVSVGRGTAMPFEVVGAPTQPATRPFSFTPTPNPASTAPPQKGKLCYGLDLRQTNGDIGFTLKYLLDFYQQSTDKANFFNKGFERLVGTAALRQQIIAGKSEAEIRKTWEPELGQYKAMRKKYLLYPEA
;
A
#
# COMPACT_ATOMS: atom_id res chain seq x y z
N MET A 1 -7.05 4.27 72.55
CA MET A 1 -6.59 5.28 73.52
C MET A 1 -5.81 6.34 72.76
N TYR A 2 -6.29 7.59 72.88
CA TYR A 2 -5.66 8.90 72.66
C TYR A 2 -4.81 9.15 71.38
N SER A 3 -5.28 9.93 70.40
CA SER A 3 -5.36 11.43 70.33
C SER A 3 -3.95 12.05 70.11
N SER A 4 -3.67 13.04 69.25
CA SER A 4 -4.37 14.29 68.97
C SER A 4 -3.74 15.09 67.79
N PHE A 5 -4.61 15.73 66.99
CA PHE A 5 -4.63 17.15 66.50
C PHE A 5 -3.41 17.82 65.80
N LEU A 6 -3.46 18.29 64.53
CA LEU A 6 -4.12 19.47 63.87
C LEU A 6 -3.45 20.85 64.18
N PRO A 7 -3.68 21.96 63.42
CA PRO A 7 -3.29 22.33 62.05
C PRO A 7 -2.56 23.71 61.97
N GLY A 8 -2.28 24.23 60.77
CA GLY A 8 -1.86 25.63 60.54
C GLY A 8 -2.64 26.30 59.40
N LEU A 9 -3.40 27.34 59.74
CA LEU A 9 -4.26 28.19 58.91
C LEU A 9 -3.88 29.66 59.21
N LEU A 10 -3.58 30.49 58.20
CA LEU A 10 -3.60 31.96 58.23
C LEU A 10 -3.96 32.43 56.81
N SER A 11 -5.18 32.86 56.51
CA SER A 11 -5.85 34.14 56.83
C SER A 11 -5.68 35.21 55.74
N LEU A 12 -6.77 35.34 54.98
CA LEU A 12 -7.34 36.44 54.20
C LEU A 12 -6.89 37.87 54.56
N SER A 13 -6.72 38.74 53.55
CA SER A 13 -6.89 40.19 53.67
C SER A 13 -7.49 40.76 52.39
N VAL A 14 -8.64 41.41 52.58
CA VAL A 14 -9.51 42.08 51.61
C VAL A 14 -9.08 43.55 51.51
N LEU A 15 -9.14 44.14 50.31
CA LEU A 15 -9.26 45.60 50.15
C LEU A 15 -10.30 45.90 49.07
N MET A 16 -11.45 46.39 49.55
CA MET A 16 -12.45 47.06 48.73
C MET A 16 -12.07 48.54 48.60
N ALA A 17 -12.30 49.11 47.43
CA ALA A 17 -12.58 50.54 47.29
C ALA A 17 -13.66 50.71 46.22
N ASN A 18 -14.77 51.31 46.64
CA ASN A 18 -15.99 51.55 45.88
C ASN A 18 -16.41 53.00 46.18
N CYS A 19 -16.71 53.80 45.14
CA CYS A 19 -17.74 54.87 45.09
C CYS A 19 -17.56 55.66 43.77
N SER A 20 -18.49 55.53 42.82
CA SER A 20 -19.77 56.26 42.64
C SER A 20 -19.59 57.61 41.92
N THR A 21 -19.87 57.65 40.61
CA THR A 21 -21.09 58.14 39.90
C THR A 21 -21.12 59.65 39.63
N ALA A 22 -21.22 60.00 38.34
CA ALA A 22 -21.98 61.15 37.86
C ALA A 22 -22.28 60.98 36.35
N GLN A 23 -23.57 61.11 36.00
CA GLN A 23 -24.09 61.18 34.64
C GLN A 23 -23.90 62.58 34.07
N THR A 24 -23.69 62.68 32.75
CA THR A 24 -24.18 63.79 31.90
C THR A 24 -23.98 63.45 30.41
N THR A 25 -25.08 63.34 29.66
CA THR A 25 -25.16 63.67 28.22
C THR A 25 -25.27 65.20 28.09
N PRO A 26 -24.83 65.87 26.99
CA PRO A 26 -25.43 65.69 25.66
C PRO A 26 -24.58 66.05 24.40
N THR A 27 -25.25 65.93 23.25
CA THR A 27 -25.08 66.61 21.94
C THR A 27 -24.09 66.08 20.88
N LEU A 28 -24.66 65.80 19.69
CA LEU A 28 -24.07 65.39 18.41
C LEU A 28 -23.45 66.58 17.64
N PRO A 29 -22.35 66.37 16.90
CA PRO A 29 -21.95 67.25 15.79
C PRO A 29 -22.44 66.71 14.42
N PRO A 30 -22.48 67.57 13.38
CA PRO A 30 -23.23 67.31 12.15
C PRO A 30 -22.48 66.43 11.14
N SER A 31 -23.29 65.87 10.24
CA SER A 31 -22.97 64.99 9.12
C SER A 31 -21.83 65.50 8.22
N ALA A 32 -20.86 64.63 7.97
CA ALA A 32 -19.92 64.75 6.86
C ALA A 32 -20.37 63.84 5.70
N THR A 33 -20.21 64.40 4.51
CA THR A 33 -20.66 63.99 3.18
C THR A 33 -20.20 62.60 2.73
N THR A 34 -21.12 61.91 2.06
CA THR A 34 -20.95 60.67 1.29
C THR A 34 -20.03 60.85 0.09
N GLU A 35 -18.92 60.09 0.04
CA GLU A 35 -18.24 59.76 -1.22
C GLU A 35 -18.72 58.37 -1.70
N ALA A 36 -19.10 58.33 -2.98
CA ALA A 36 -19.67 57.16 -3.63
C ALA A 36 -18.59 56.09 -3.88
N SER A 37 -18.71 54.94 -3.21
CA SER A 37 -18.00 53.72 -3.58
C SER A 37 -18.77 53.01 -4.69
N THR A 38 -18.19 52.94 -5.88
CA THR A 38 -18.70 52.16 -7.00
C THR A 38 -18.65 50.67 -6.67
N ALA A 39 -19.82 50.08 -6.42
CA ALA A 39 -19.99 48.64 -6.23
C ALA A 39 -19.65 47.90 -7.53
N VAL A 40 -18.58 47.10 -7.51
CA VAL A 40 -18.27 46.13 -8.56
C VAL A 40 -19.22 44.95 -8.39
N ALA A 41 -20.05 44.69 -9.40
CA ALA A 41 -20.95 43.54 -9.40
C ALA A 41 -20.15 42.23 -9.33
N PRO A 42 -20.59 41.23 -8.55
CA PRO A 42 -19.89 39.96 -8.47
C PRO A 42 -20.00 39.23 -9.82
N VAL A 43 -18.85 38.96 -10.44
CA VAL A 43 -18.76 38.08 -11.60
C VAL A 43 -19.15 36.68 -11.14
N ALA A 44 -20.26 36.17 -11.64
CA ALA A 44 -20.67 34.79 -11.41
C ALA A 44 -19.61 33.86 -12.02
N VAL A 45 -18.81 33.23 -11.15
CA VAL A 45 -17.93 32.13 -11.55
C VAL A 45 -18.85 30.96 -11.85
N GLN A 46 -19.11 30.70 -13.14
CA GLN A 46 -19.70 29.44 -13.56
C GLN A 46 -18.74 28.33 -13.15
N SER A 47 -19.07 27.62 -12.07
CA SER A 47 -18.41 26.38 -11.72
C SER A 47 -18.61 25.41 -12.88
N ALA A 48 -17.51 24.98 -13.50
CA ALA A 48 -17.54 23.88 -14.46
C ALA A 48 -18.30 22.70 -13.83
N PRO A 49 -19.09 21.94 -14.62
CA PRO A 49 -19.81 20.80 -14.09
C PRO A 49 -18.80 19.86 -13.42
N GLN A 50 -18.96 19.64 -12.11
CA GLN A 50 -18.24 18.59 -11.41
C GLN A 50 -18.53 17.29 -12.14
N GLN A 51 -17.53 16.75 -12.84
CA GLN A 51 -17.62 15.39 -13.34
C GLN A 51 -17.87 14.51 -12.11
N ILE A 52 -19.03 13.87 -12.07
CA ILE A 52 -19.28 12.78 -11.14
C ILE A 52 -18.26 11.72 -11.55
N VAL A 53 -17.16 11.60 -10.81
CA VAL A 53 -16.25 10.48 -10.96
C VAL A 53 -17.00 9.30 -10.39
N GLU A 54 -17.64 8.52 -11.26
CA GLU A 54 -18.27 7.27 -10.86
C GLU A 54 -17.23 6.41 -10.13
N GLU A 55 -17.61 5.84 -8.98
CA GLU A 55 -16.73 4.94 -8.26
C GLU A 55 -16.33 3.76 -9.18
N PRO A 56 -15.03 3.41 -9.25
CA PRO A 56 -14.59 2.32 -10.10
C PRO A 56 -15.31 1.01 -9.73
N ARG A 57 -15.78 0.27 -10.74
CA ARG A 57 -16.37 -1.07 -10.54
C ARG A 57 -15.32 -2.12 -10.86
N MET A 58 -15.00 -2.94 -9.85
CA MET A 58 -13.95 -3.94 -9.91
C MET A 58 -14.29 -5.03 -10.95
N GLY A 59 -13.28 -5.69 -11.52
CA GLY A 59 -13.50 -6.80 -12.44
C GLY A 59 -14.38 -7.91 -11.85
N ALA A 60 -14.28 -8.13 -10.53
CA ALA A 60 -15.09 -9.11 -9.81
C ALA A 60 -16.60 -8.76 -9.74
N GLU A 61 -16.96 -7.49 -9.89
CA GLU A 61 -18.35 -7.02 -9.89
C GLU A 61 -19.01 -7.13 -11.28
N LEU A 62 -18.21 -7.38 -12.32
CA LEU A 62 -18.67 -7.48 -13.71
C LEU A 62 -18.99 -8.94 -14.08
N GLY A 63 -19.84 -9.59 -13.27
CA GLY A 63 -20.17 -11.02 -13.38
C GLY A 63 -20.63 -11.45 -14.77
N ASN A 64 -21.38 -10.61 -15.48
CA ASN A 64 -21.81 -10.85 -16.86
C ASN A 64 -20.64 -11.05 -17.84
N ARG A 65 -19.46 -10.50 -17.55
CA ARG A 65 -18.26 -10.60 -18.41
C ARG A 65 -17.46 -11.89 -18.20
N TYR A 66 -17.54 -12.53 -17.03
CA TYR A 66 -16.69 -13.68 -16.70
C TYR A 66 -17.45 -14.94 -16.28
N LEU A 67 -18.66 -14.86 -15.74
CA LEU A 67 -19.43 -16.05 -15.34
C LEU A 67 -19.67 -17.03 -16.52
N PRO A 68 -19.95 -16.56 -17.76
CA PRO A 68 -20.05 -17.48 -18.91
C PRO A 68 -18.76 -18.25 -19.18
N LEU A 69 -17.60 -17.65 -18.91
CA LEU A 69 -16.27 -18.27 -19.10
C LEU A 69 -15.99 -19.37 -18.07
N LEU A 70 -16.65 -19.31 -16.90
CA LEU A 70 -16.47 -20.26 -15.80
C LEU A 70 -17.49 -21.41 -15.82
N LYS A 71 -18.57 -21.29 -16.59
CA LYS A 71 -19.66 -22.28 -16.62
C LYS A 71 -19.14 -23.65 -17.07
N GLY A 72 -19.37 -24.67 -16.26
CA GLY A 72 -18.93 -26.05 -16.53
C GLY A 72 -17.42 -26.26 -16.44
N LYS A 73 -16.65 -25.27 -15.96
CA LYS A 73 -15.21 -25.39 -15.70
C LYS A 73 -14.93 -25.69 -14.23
N ARG A 74 -13.87 -26.44 -13.97
CA ARG A 74 -13.30 -26.66 -12.64
C ARG A 74 -12.42 -25.48 -12.28
N VAL A 75 -12.87 -24.64 -11.35
CA VAL A 75 -12.25 -23.35 -11.05
C VAL A 75 -11.35 -23.44 -9.82
N GLY A 76 -10.11 -22.97 -9.95
CA GLY A 76 -9.24 -22.61 -8.83
C GLY A 76 -9.27 -21.10 -8.59
N LEU A 77 -9.34 -20.66 -7.33
CA LEU A 77 -9.40 -19.24 -6.98
C LEU A 77 -8.14 -18.81 -6.24
N VAL A 78 -7.39 -17.87 -6.78
CA VAL A 78 -6.27 -17.19 -6.10
C VAL A 78 -6.83 -15.88 -5.53
N VAL A 79 -7.12 -15.89 -4.24
CA VAL A 79 -7.93 -14.88 -3.56
C VAL A 79 -7.40 -14.62 -2.15
N ASN A 80 -7.70 -13.44 -1.61
CA ASN A 80 -7.49 -13.14 -0.20
C ASN A 80 -8.67 -12.35 0.39
N GLN A 81 -8.51 -11.78 1.59
CA GLN A 81 -9.60 -11.07 2.28
C GLN A 81 -10.14 -9.85 1.51
N THR A 82 -9.39 -9.36 0.52
CA THR A 82 -9.76 -8.20 -0.32
C THR A 82 -10.67 -8.59 -1.49
N SER A 83 -10.83 -9.90 -1.77
CA SER A 83 -11.60 -10.46 -2.88
C SER A 83 -13.11 -10.37 -2.65
N LEU A 84 -13.62 -9.17 -2.42
CA LEU A 84 -15.03 -8.91 -2.16
C LEU A 84 -15.77 -8.49 -3.45
N VAL A 85 -17.03 -8.90 -3.52
CA VAL A 85 -18.07 -8.44 -4.44
C VAL A 85 -19.22 -7.90 -3.58
N GLY A 86 -19.33 -6.58 -3.51
CA GLY A 86 -20.11 -5.91 -2.46
C GLY A 86 -19.62 -6.34 -1.07
N ARG A 87 -20.50 -6.98 -0.29
CA ARG A 87 -20.19 -7.46 1.08
C ARG A 87 -19.83 -8.95 1.15
N SER A 88 -19.85 -9.66 0.03
CA SER A 88 -19.58 -11.11 -0.02
C SER A 88 -18.20 -11.39 -0.59
N HIS A 89 -17.51 -12.39 -0.04
CA HIS A 89 -16.28 -12.87 -0.65
C HIS A 89 -16.56 -13.57 -1.99
N LEU A 90 -15.66 -13.42 -2.96
CA LEU A 90 -15.81 -13.95 -4.32
C LEU A 90 -16.09 -15.46 -4.33
N VAL A 91 -15.41 -16.24 -3.47
CA VAL A 91 -15.68 -17.68 -3.28
C VAL A 91 -17.16 -17.94 -3.05
N ASP A 92 -17.77 -17.22 -2.11
CA ASP A 92 -19.16 -17.44 -1.70
C ASP A 92 -20.12 -16.95 -2.79
N THR A 93 -19.77 -15.86 -3.47
CA THR A 93 -20.49 -15.34 -4.63
C THR A 93 -20.53 -16.35 -5.78
N LEU A 94 -19.39 -16.94 -6.16
CA LEU A 94 -19.30 -17.90 -7.26
C LEU A 94 -20.03 -19.21 -6.94
N LEU A 95 -19.92 -19.71 -5.70
CA LEU A 95 -20.66 -20.90 -5.27
C LEU A 95 -22.18 -20.69 -5.37
N ARG A 96 -22.70 -19.54 -4.94
CA ARG A 96 -24.13 -19.21 -5.08
C ARG A 96 -24.60 -19.10 -6.53
N GLN A 97 -23.70 -18.73 -7.44
CA GLN A 97 -23.95 -18.69 -8.88
C GLN A 97 -23.80 -20.08 -9.56
N GLY A 98 -23.60 -21.15 -8.78
CA GLY A 98 -23.48 -22.51 -9.30
C GLY A 98 -22.17 -22.80 -10.02
N ILE A 99 -21.13 -21.98 -9.81
CA ILE A 99 -19.80 -22.20 -10.38
C ILE A 99 -19.08 -23.30 -9.59
N GLN A 100 -18.44 -24.22 -10.32
CA GLN A 100 -17.73 -25.36 -9.74
C GLN A 100 -16.33 -24.96 -9.25
N VAL A 101 -16.29 -24.25 -8.12
CA VAL A 101 -15.03 -23.97 -7.41
C VAL A 101 -14.51 -25.27 -6.79
N LYS A 102 -13.25 -25.62 -7.08
CA LYS A 102 -12.63 -26.87 -6.63
C LYS A 102 -11.55 -26.66 -5.57
N THR A 103 -10.81 -25.56 -5.66
CA THR A 103 -9.66 -25.27 -4.79
C THR A 103 -9.51 -23.76 -4.58
N ILE A 104 -9.17 -23.35 -3.37
CA ILE A 104 -8.75 -22.00 -3.02
C ILE A 104 -7.24 -21.98 -2.85
N PHE A 105 -6.58 -21.02 -3.45
CA PHE A 105 -5.16 -20.73 -3.30
C PHE A 105 -5.02 -19.43 -2.50
N ALA A 106 -4.51 -19.54 -1.29
CA ALA A 106 -4.29 -18.40 -0.41
C ALA A 106 -2.82 -17.93 -0.54
N PRO A 107 -2.56 -16.65 -0.83
CA PRO A 107 -1.20 -16.09 -0.90
C PRO A 107 -0.67 -15.87 0.54
N GLU A 108 -0.02 -14.75 0.82
CA GLU A 108 0.35 -14.37 2.19
C GLU A 108 -0.89 -13.96 3.03
N HIS A 109 -0.84 -14.14 4.37
CA HIS A 109 -1.87 -13.73 5.36
C HIS A 109 -3.25 -14.42 5.33
N GLY A 110 -3.40 -15.50 4.57
CA GLY A 110 -4.66 -16.25 4.48
C GLY A 110 -5.57 -15.67 3.41
N PHE A 111 -6.85 -16.07 3.44
CA PHE A 111 -7.84 -15.53 2.50
C PHE A 111 -9.13 -15.00 3.10
N ARG A 112 -9.43 -15.31 4.37
CA ARG A 112 -10.61 -14.76 5.08
C ARG A 112 -10.28 -13.56 5.96
N GLY A 113 -8.99 -13.22 6.12
CA GLY A 113 -8.52 -12.13 6.97
C GLY A 113 -8.56 -12.45 8.47
N GLU A 114 -8.66 -13.73 8.81
CA GLU A 114 -8.76 -14.25 10.18
C GLU A 114 -7.39 -14.70 10.74
N GLU A 115 -6.35 -14.74 9.89
CA GLU A 115 -4.99 -15.21 10.23
C GLU A 115 -4.05 -14.05 10.60
N ALA A 116 -3.04 -14.32 11.44
CA ALA A 116 -2.01 -13.35 11.82
C ALA A 116 -0.97 -13.09 10.70
N ASP A 117 -0.25 -11.96 10.77
CA ASP A 117 0.83 -11.65 9.83
C ASP A 117 1.98 -12.68 9.93
N GLY A 118 2.55 -13.08 8.79
CA GLY A 118 3.61 -14.09 8.68
C GLY A 118 3.21 -15.49 9.14
N ALA A 119 1.94 -15.72 9.53
CA ALA A 119 1.46 -17.05 9.86
C ALA A 119 1.57 -17.93 8.62
N THR A 120 2.23 -19.08 8.77
CA THR A 120 2.23 -20.09 7.71
C THR A 120 0.81 -20.60 7.56
N ILE A 121 0.13 -20.20 6.49
CA ILE A 121 -1.12 -20.82 6.10
C ILE A 121 -0.76 -22.26 5.75
N LYS A 122 -1.27 -23.19 6.54
CA LYS A 122 -1.15 -24.61 6.23
C LYS A 122 -2.27 -24.97 5.27
N ASP A 123 -1.99 -25.92 4.40
CA ASP A 123 -3.03 -26.55 3.60
C ASP A 123 -4.15 -27.05 4.52
N GLY A 124 -5.38 -26.86 4.10
CA GLY A 124 -6.55 -27.11 4.94
C GLY A 124 -7.85 -27.10 4.17
N ARG A 125 -8.93 -26.78 4.88
CA ARG A 125 -10.27 -26.60 4.31
C ARG A 125 -10.88 -25.31 4.82
N ASP A 126 -11.58 -24.59 3.95
CA ASP A 126 -12.39 -23.46 4.35
C ASP A 126 -13.58 -23.96 5.16
N ALA A 127 -13.73 -23.49 6.40
CA ALA A 127 -14.80 -23.94 7.29
C ALA A 127 -16.20 -23.62 6.74
N ARG A 128 -16.34 -22.56 5.93
CA ARG A 128 -17.63 -22.11 5.39
C ARG A 128 -18.07 -22.91 4.15
N SER A 129 -17.17 -23.12 3.20
CA SER A 129 -17.48 -23.81 1.94
C SER A 129 -17.08 -25.29 1.90
N GLY A 130 -16.27 -25.75 2.84
CA GLY A 130 -15.65 -27.08 2.84
C GLY A 130 -14.57 -27.29 1.78
N LEU A 131 -14.26 -26.26 0.98
CA LEU A 131 -13.31 -26.34 -0.13
C LEU A 131 -11.87 -26.53 0.37
N PRO A 132 -11.03 -27.31 -0.33
CA PRO A 132 -9.60 -27.34 -0.10
C PRO A 132 -8.96 -25.96 -0.23
N VAL A 133 -8.10 -25.61 0.73
CA VAL A 133 -7.28 -24.40 0.73
C VAL A 133 -5.82 -24.83 0.61
N ARG A 134 -5.11 -24.25 -0.36
CA ARG A 134 -3.69 -24.48 -0.62
C ARG A 134 -2.91 -23.19 -0.41
N SER A 135 -1.80 -23.28 0.31
CA SER A 135 -0.92 -22.14 0.53
C SER A 135 -0.04 -21.88 -0.68
N LEU A 136 0.03 -20.62 -1.13
CA LEU A 136 1.00 -20.12 -2.11
C LEU A 136 2.05 -19.23 -1.43
N TYR A 137 2.45 -19.60 -0.21
CA TYR A 137 3.46 -18.90 0.58
C TYR A 137 4.47 -19.87 1.22
N GLY A 138 5.59 -19.33 1.71
CA GLY A 138 6.65 -20.11 2.35
C GLY A 138 7.34 -21.07 1.36
N ALA A 139 7.27 -22.37 1.65
CA ALA A 139 7.92 -23.42 0.85
C ALA A 139 7.28 -23.62 -0.53
N THR A 140 6.02 -23.24 -0.71
CA THR A 140 5.27 -23.43 -1.96
C THR A 140 4.70 -22.11 -2.39
N ARG A 141 5.39 -21.40 -3.29
CA ARG A 141 4.96 -20.08 -3.83
C ARG A 141 4.34 -20.17 -5.23
N LYS A 142 4.65 -21.24 -5.94
CA LYS A 142 4.12 -21.57 -7.27
C LYS A 142 3.17 -22.77 -7.13
N PRO A 143 1.95 -22.72 -7.70
CA PRO A 143 1.08 -23.89 -7.73
C PRO A 143 1.78 -25.10 -8.35
N THR A 144 1.72 -26.26 -7.72
CA THR A 144 2.33 -27.48 -8.27
C THR A 144 1.43 -28.10 -9.35
N PRO A 145 1.97 -28.93 -10.26
CA PRO A 145 1.15 -29.66 -11.23
C PRO A 145 0.00 -30.44 -10.58
N GLU A 146 0.24 -31.05 -9.43
CA GLU A 146 -0.75 -31.82 -8.66
C GLU A 146 -1.89 -30.95 -8.14
N MET A 147 -1.60 -29.70 -7.76
CA MET A 147 -2.62 -28.74 -7.34
C MET A 147 -3.51 -28.30 -8.53
N LEU A 148 -2.98 -28.35 -9.75
CA LEU A 148 -3.65 -27.88 -10.96
C LEU A 148 -4.31 -28.99 -11.79
N LYS A 149 -4.02 -30.26 -11.50
CA LYS A 149 -4.46 -31.41 -12.31
C LYS A 149 -5.97 -31.45 -12.54
N ASP A 150 -6.74 -31.09 -11.52
CA ASP A 150 -8.21 -31.15 -11.51
C ASP A 150 -8.86 -29.81 -11.83
N LEU A 151 -8.09 -28.84 -12.33
CA LEU A 151 -8.56 -27.51 -12.66
C LEU A 151 -8.51 -27.27 -14.17
N ASP A 152 -9.41 -26.44 -14.67
CA ASP A 152 -9.44 -25.98 -16.06
C ASP A 152 -9.01 -24.50 -16.14
N VAL A 153 -9.38 -23.72 -15.13
CA VAL A 153 -9.15 -22.28 -15.07
C VAL A 153 -8.74 -21.85 -13.65
N LEU A 154 -7.80 -20.90 -13.59
CA LEU A 154 -7.41 -20.18 -12.40
C LEU A 154 -7.96 -18.75 -12.49
N VAL A 155 -8.70 -18.31 -11.48
CA VAL A 155 -9.13 -16.92 -11.36
C VAL A 155 -8.28 -16.23 -10.32
N PHE A 156 -7.65 -15.12 -10.68
CA PHE A 156 -6.88 -14.27 -9.78
C PHE A 156 -7.69 -13.00 -9.48
N ASP A 157 -7.97 -12.77 -8.20
CA ASP A 157 -8.69 -11.58 -7.73
C ASP A 157 -8.10 -11.14 -6.39
N ILE A 158 -7.13 -10.24 -6.39
CA ILE A 158 -6.47 -9.74 -5.17
C ILE A 158 -6.16 -8.25 -5.34
N GLN A 159 -6.47 -7.45 -4.32
CA GLN A 159 -6.06 -6.04 -4.25
C GLN A 159 -4.55 -5.93 -3.94
N ASP A 160 -3.81 -5.36 -4.89
CA ASP A 160 -2.39 -4.99 -4.74
C ASP A 160 -2.25 -3.53 -4.28
N VAL A 161 -1.01 -3.06 -4.07
CA VAL A 161 -0.69 -1.68 -3.64
C VAL A 161 0.25 -0.94 -4.59
N GLY A 162 0.68 -1.55 -5.69
CA GLY A 162 1.47 -0.88 -6.73
C GLY A 162 2.97 -0.80 -6.47
N ALA A 163 3.48 -1.56 -5.50
CA ALA A 163 4.90 -1.62 -5.17
C ALA A 163 5.47 -3.01 -5.46
N ARG A 164 6.62 -3.07 -6.12
CA ARG A 164 7.23 -4.33 -6.61
C ARG A 164 7.45 -5.38 -5.52
N PHE A 165 7.83 -4.95 -4.32
CA PHE A 165 8.06 -5.83 -3.18
C PHE A 165 6.78 -6.22 -2.42
N TYR A 166 5.61 -5.75 -2.86
CA TYR A 166 4.34 -6.34 -2.46
C TYR A 166 4.09 -7.61 -3.28
N THR A 167 4.12 -8.77 -2.62
CA THR A 167 4.41 -10.03 -3.31
C THR A 167 3.24 -10.63 -4.09
N PHE A 168 2.06 -10.01 -4.10
CA PHE A 168 0.93 -10.50 -4.92
C PHE A 168 1.24 -10.40 -6.42
N SER A 169 2.03 -9.41 -6.84
CA SER A 169 2.64 -9.33 -8.18
C SER A 169 3.48 -10.58 -8.52
N SER A 170 4.23 -11.09 -7.55
CA SER A 170 5.05 -12.30 -7.69
C SER A 170 4.21 -13.59 -7.63
N THR A 171 3.16 -13.62 -6.81
CA THR A 171 2.16 -14.70 -6.83
C THR A 171 1.49 -14.81 -8.20
N LEU A 172 1.07 -13.69 -8.78
CA LEU A 172 0.48 -13.65 -10.13
C LEU A 172 1.44 -14.22 -11.17
N HIS A 173 2.72 -13.81 -11.15
CA HIS A 173 3.74 -14.36 -12.04
C HIS A 173 3.82 -15.89 -11.96
N TYR A 174 3.91 -16.45 -10.75
CA TYR A 174 3.99 -17.90 -10.59
C TYR A 174 2.69 -18.64 -10.94
N VAL A 175 1.53 -18.05 -10.67
CA VAL A 175 0.23 -18.59 -11.10
C VAL A 175 0.17 -18.66 -12.62
N MET A 176 0.57 -17.60 -13.32
CA MET A 176 0.63 -17.57 -14.77
C MET A 176 1.64 -18.58 -15.33
N GLU A 177 2.83 -18.67 -14.72
CA GLU A 177 3.85 -19.63 -15.14
C GLU A 177 3.35 -21.08 -15.01
N ALA A 178 2.80 -21.45 -13.85
CA ALA A 178 2.25 -22.77 -13.62
C ALA A 178 1.07 -23.07 -14.56
N ALA A 179 0.19 -22.10 -14.81
CA ALA A 179 -0.89 -22.25 -15.76
C ALA A 179 -0.39 -22.49 -17.19
N ALA A 180 0.61 -21.72 -17.63
CA ALA A 180 1.22 -21.88 -18.96
C ALA A 180 1.89 -23.25 -19.12
N GLU A 181 2.53 -23.75 -18.07
CA GLU A 181 3.16 -25.08 -18.07
C GLU A 181 2.15 -26.23 -18.14
N GLN A 182 0.98 -26.06 -17.51
CA GLN A 182 -0.04 -27.11 -17.39
C GLN A 182 -1.23 -26.92 -18.36
N GLY A 183 -1.12 -25.98 -19.30
CA GLY A 183 -2.16 -25.69 -20.29
C GLY A 183 -3.47 -25.18 -19.70
N LYS A 184 -3.42 -24.44 -18.59
CA LYS A 184 -4.60 -23.88 -17.90
C LYS A 184 -4.87 -22.44 -18.35
N THR A 185 -6.13 -22.03 -18.29
CA THR A 185 -6.53 -20.63 -18.49
C THR A 185 -6.34 -19.85 -17.20
N VAL A 186 -5.91 -18.59 -17.31
CA VAL A 186 -5.88 -17.62 -16.21
C VAL A 186 -6.85 -16.49 -16.52
N ILE A 187 -7.74 -16.18 -15.58
CA ILE A 187 -8.61 -15.01 -15.62
C ILE A 187 -8.21 -14.07 -14.49
N VAL A 188 -7.80 -12.85 -14.83
CA VAL A 188 -7.54 -11.79 -13.85
C VAL A 188 -8.77 -10.92 -13.74
N LEU A 189 -9.38 -10.88 -12.55
CA LEU A 189 -10.43 -9.92 -12.21
C LEU A 189 -9.72 -8.67 -11.71
N ASP A 190 -9.61 -7.68 -12.57
CA ASP A 190 -8.69 -6.57 -12.32
C ASP A 190 -9.22 -5.62 -11.23
N ARG A 191 -8.29 -4.92 -10.58
CA ARG A 191 -8.56 -3.96 -9.51
C ARG A 191 -7.67 -2.71 -9.69
N PRO A 192 -8.14 -1.51 -9.29
CA PRO A 192 -7.32 -0.30 -9.31
C PRO A 192 -6.00 -0.48 -8.56
N ASN A 193 -4.95 0.13 -9.09
CA ASN A 193 -3.70 0.27 -8.37
C ASN A 193 -3.75 1.62 -7.61
N PRO A 194 -3.69 1.63 -6.26
CA PRO A 194 -3.72 2.88 -5.49
C PRO A 194 -2.53 3.81 -5.81
N ASN A 195 -1.37 3.22 -6.11
CA ASN A 195 -0.16 3.89 -6.58
C ASN A 195 -0.03 3.84 -8.13
N GLY A 196 -1.15 3.65 -8.84
CA GLY A 196 -1.20 3.52 -10.30
C GLY A 196 -0.93 4.82 -11.05
N HIS A 197 -0.88 5.94 -10.33
CA HIS A 197 -0.82 7.29 -10.87
C HIS A 197 0.58 7.81 -11.16
N TYR A 198 1.61 7.05 -10.82
CA TYR A 198 2.99 7.39 -11.10
C TYR A 198 3.84 6.13 -11.28
N VAL A 199 5.04 6.32 -11.84
CA VAL A 199 6.00 5.25 -12.13
C VAL A 199 7.38 5.74 -11.72
N ASP A 200 8.04 5.02 -10.79
CA ASP A 200 9.24 5.53 -10.15
C ASP A 200 10.14 4.45 -9.50
N GLY A 201 11.38 4.83 -9.25
CA GLY A 201 12.42 4.01 -8.63
C GLY A 201 13.19 3.12 -9.62
N PRO A 202 14.28 2.49 -9.16
CA PRO A 202 15.13 1.66 -10.00
C PRO A 202 14.41 0.40 -10.48
N VAL A 203 14.63 0.05 -11.76
CA VAL A 203 14.18 -1.19 -12.37
C VAL A 203 14.96 -2.36 -11.75
N LEU A 204 14.28 -3.49 -11.51
CA LEU A 204 14.91 -4.66 -10.93
C LEU A 204 15.96 -5.26 -11.89
N GLU A 205 17.21 -5.33 -11.43
CA GLU A 205 18.27 -6.07 -12.11
C GLU A 205 18.08 -7.59 -11.91
N PRO A 206 18.32 -8.42 -12.94
CA PRO A 206 18.06 -9.87 -12.89
C PRO A 206 18.73 -10.61 -11.73
N GLN A 207 19.93 -10.17 -11.32
CA GLN A 207 20.70 -10.77 -10.23
C GLN A 207 20.08 -10.61 -8.83
N PHE A 208 19.16 -9.65 -8.67
CA PHE A 208 18.42 -9.43 -7.42
C PHE A 208 17.02 -10.04 -7.42
N LYS A 209 16.67 -10.79 -8.47
CA LYS A 209 15.39 -11.48 -8.61
C LYS A 209 15.14 -12.41 -7.41
N THR A 210 14.04 -12.16 -6.69
CA THR A 210 13.55 -13.00 -5.59
C THR A 210 12.03 -12.94 -5.52
N PHE A 211 11.39 -13.54 -4.52
CA PHE A 211 9.94 -13.47 -4.37
C PHE A 211 9.41 -12.06 -4.05
N VAL A 212 10.26 -11.15 -3.55
CA VAL A 212 9.92 -9.71 -3.38
C VAL A 212 10.20 -8.89 -4.64
N GLY A 213 10.41 -9.55 -5.78
CA GLY A 213 10.65 -8.90 -7.06
C GLY A 213 11.08 -9.93 -8.10
N LEU A 214 10.13 -10.40 -8.92
CA LEU A 214 10.39 -11.40 -9.96
C LEU A 214 10.60 -10.82 -11.36
N ASN A 215 9.96 -9.68 -11.62
CA ASN A 215 9.86 -9.06 -12.95
C ASN A 215 10.77 -7.83 -13.01
N PRO A 216 11.39 -7.51 -14.16
CA PRO A 216 12.22 -6.32 -14.36
C PRO A 216 11.34 -5.05 -14.46
N ILE A 217 10.69 -4.71 -13.35
CA ILE A 217 9.82 -3.54 -13.18
C ILE A 217 10.43 -2.60 -12.12
N PRO A 218 10.13 -1.29 -12.14
CA PRO A 218 10.61 -0.36 -11.13
C PRO A 218 9.92 -0.57 -9.78
N VAL A 219 10.37 0.14 -8.74
CA VAL A 219 9.81 0.01 -7.38
C VAL A 219 8.31 0.33 -7.38
N VAL A 220 7.91 1.44 -8.00
CA VAL A 220 6.52 1.78 -8.27
C VAL A 220 6.26 1.58 -9.75
N HIS A 221 5.52 0.53 -10.07
CA HIS A 221 5.36 0.08 -11.46
C HIS A 221 4.20 0.75 -12.20
N GLY A 222 3.27 1.38 -11.48
CA GLY A 222 2.13 2.12 -12.05
C GLY A 222 1.17 1.27 -12.89
N LEU A 223 1.19 -0.06 -12.73
CA LEU A 223 0.31 -0.98 -13.46
C LEU A 223 -0.71 -1.60 -12.50
N THR A 224 -1.92 -1.82 -12.98
CA THR A 224 -2.84 -2.77 -12.36
C THR A 224 -2.34 -4.21 -12.52
N MET A 225 -2.95 -5.15 -11.80
CA MET A 225 -2.57 -6.56 -11.89
C MET A 225 -2.93 -7.17 -13.25
N GLY A 226 -4.03 -6.71 -13.87
CA GLY A 226 -4.42 -7.09 -15.22
C GLY A 226 -3.41 -6.65 -16.27
N GLU A 227 -2.98 -5.39 -16.24
CA GLU A 227 -1.95 -4.86 -17.15
C GLU A 227 -0.59 -5.54 -16.91
N LEU A 228 -0.21 -5.76 -15.66
CA LEU A 228 1.01 -6.48 -15.32
C LEU A 228 0.97 -7.93 -15.84
N ALA A 229 -0.18 -8.61 -15.75
CA ALA A 229 -0.34 -9.95 -16.35
C ALA A 229 -0.12 -9.92 -17.87
N GLN A 230 -0.69 -8.92 -18.56
CA GLN A 230 -0.46 -8.78 -20.01
C GLN A 230 1.01 -8.51 -20.33
N MET A 231 1.67 -7.66 -19.54
CA MET A 231 3.10 -7.35 -19.69
C MET A 231 3.97 -8.59 -19.48
N ILE A 232 3.74 -9.38 -18.43
CA ILE A 232 4.45 -10.64 -18.15
C ILE A 232 4.37 -11.59 -19.37
N ASN A 233 3.19 -11.74 -19.96
CA ASN A 233 2.97 -12.57 -21.15
C ASN A 233 3.61 -11.97 -22.41
N GLY A 234 3.45 -10.65 -22.61
CA GLY A 234 3.89 -9.95 -23.81
C GLY A 234 5.40 -9.89 -23.95
N GLU A 235 6.09 -9.59 -22.85
CA GLU A 235 7.55 -9.52 -22.76
C GLU A 235 8.22 -10.90 -22.54
N GLY A 236 7.43 -11.98 -22.45
CA GLY A 236 7.95 -13.35 -22.38
C GLY A 236 8.70 -13.66 -21.08
N TRP A 237 8.26 -13.07 -19.95
CA TRP A 237 8.96 -13.19 -18.67
C TRP A 237 8.73 -14.51 -17.93
N LEU A 238 7.77 -15.32 -18.36
CA LEU A 238 7.57 -16.67 -17.84
C LEU A 238 8.69 -17.61 -18.31
N ALA A 239 9.01 -18.65 -17.52
CA ALA A 239 10.04 -19.61 -17.85
C ALA A 239 9.94 -20.16 -19.29
N GLY A 240 11.07 -20.15 -20.00
CA GLY A 240 11.16 -20.60 -21.39
C GLY A 240 10.40 -19.73 -22.40
N GLY A 241 10.03 -18.50 -22.05
CA GLY A 241 9.26 -17.61 -22.91
C GLY A 241 7.82 -18.08 -23.13
N LYS A 242 7.31 -18.97 -22.28
CA LYS A 242 5.92 -19.45 -22.33
C LYS A 242 4.93 -18.30 -22.15
N LYS A 243 3.72 -18.49 -22.65
CA LYS A 243 2.61 -17.55 -22.47
C LYS A 243 1.42 -18.27 -21.88
N ALA A 244 0.85 -17.71 -20.81
CA ALA A 244 -0.39 -18.20 -20.24
C ALA A 244 -1.57 -17.87 -21.17
N GLN A 245 -2.57 -18.74 -21.22
CA GLN A 245 -3.86 -18.41 -21.83
C GLN A 245 -4.58 -17.42 -20.90
N LEU A 246 -4.41 -16.12 -21.15
CA LEU A 246 -4.83 -15.05 -20.24
C LEU A 246 -6.11 -14.36 -20.74
N THR A 247 -7.04 -14.12 -19.83
CA THR A 247 -8.15 -13.18 -20.00
C THR A 247 -8.12 -12.19 -18.85
N VAL A 248 -8.28 -10.90 -19.12
CA VAL A 248 -8.39 -9.85 -18.10
C VAL A 248 -9.78 -9.26 -18.16
N ILE A 249 -10.42 -9.13 -17.01
CA ILE A 249 -11.69 -8.41 -16.86
C ILE A 249 -11.35 -7.03 -16.29
N PRO A 250 -11.30 -5.97 -17.14
CA PRO A 250 -10.85 -4.66 -16.72
C PRO A 250 -11.85 -3.99 -15.77
N VAL A 251 -11.34 -3.07 -14.97
CA VAL A 251 -12.12 -2.18 -14.11
C VAL A 251 -12.93 -1.19 -14.97
N GLU A 252 -14.19 -0.94 -14.63
CA GLU A 252 -14.97 0.17 -15.24
C GLU A 252 -14.78 1.45 -14.42
N GLY A 253 -14.70 2.61 -15.08
CA GLY A 253 -14.59 3.91 -14.39
C GLY A 253 -13.21 4.23 -13.81
N TYR A 254 -12.15 3.52 -14.20
CA TYR A 254 -10.79 3.74 -13.72
C TYR A 254 -9.86 4.30 -14.81
N THR A 255 -8.99 5.22 -14.40
CA THR A 255 -7.85 5.75 -15.17
C THR A 255 -6.62 5.77 -14.26
N HIS A 256 -5.42 5.88 -14.83
CA HIS A 256 -4.22 6.08 -14.01
C HIS A 256 -4.24 7.41 -13.23
N ALA A 257 -5.10 8.37 -13.58
CA ALA A 257 -5.30 9.58 -12.76
C ALA A 257 -6.06 9.30 -11.44
N THR A 258 -6.84 8.22 -11.41
CA THR A 258 -7.81 7.94 -10.33
C THR A 258 -7.08 7.64 -9.03
N ARG A 259 -7.30 8.47 -7.99
CA ARG A 259 -6.83 8.19 -6.63
C ARG A 259 -7.81 7.26 -5.94
N TYR A 260 -7.45 5.97 -5.87
CA TYR A 260 -8.31 4.92 -5.32
C TYR A 260 -7.96 4.62 -3.86
N GLN A 261 -8.95 4.73 -2.97
CA GLN A 261 -8.83 4.34 -1.57
C GLN A 261 -9.33 2.90 -1.38
N LEU A 262 -8.54 2.07 -0.71
CA LEU A 262 -8.86 0.65 -0.55
C LEU A 262 -9.97 0.48 0.50
N PRO A 263 -11.10 -0.17 0.17
CA PRO A 263 -12.18 -0.39 1.12
C PRO A 263 -11.84 -1.44 2.19
N VAL A 264 -10.81 -2.26 1.93
CA VAL A 264 -10.32 -3.31 2.82
C VAL A 264 -8.80 -3.18 2.90
N ARG A 265 -8.24 -3.17 4.11
CA ARG A 265 -6.79 -3.16 4.29
C ARG A 265 -6.14 -4.35 3.54
N PRO A 266 -5.10 -4.11 2.73
CA PRO A 266 -4.52 -5.16 1.89
C PRO A 266 -3.63 -6.11 2.70
N SER A 267 -3.07 -5.65 3.82
CA SER A 267 -2.32 -6.46 4.78
C SER A 267 -2.53 -5.95 6.23
N PRO A 268 -2.17 -6.75 7.26
CA PRO A 268 -2.27 -6.32 8.65
C PRO A 268 -1.47 -5.06 8.99
N ASN A 269 -0.33 -4.84 8.31
CA ASN A 269 0.56 -3.70 8.54
C ASN A 269 0.37 -2.55 7.56
N LEU A 270 -0.64 -2.58 6.68
CA LEU A 270 -1.06 -1.44 5.86
C LEU A 270 -2.49 -1.03 6.25
N PRO A 271 -2.71 -0.49 7.46
CA PRO A 271 -4.04 -0.28 8.01
C PRO A 271 -4.77 0.94 7.43
N THR A 272 -4.06 1.89 6.84
CA THR A 272 -4.62 3.18 6.37
C THR A 272 -4.26 3.44 4.90
N ALA A 273 -5.04 4.27 4.21
CA ALA A 273 -4.68 4.75 2.86
C ALA A 273 -3.31 5.44 2.85
N HIS A 274 -3.03 6.22 3.90
CA HIS A 274 -1.75 6.91 4.06
C HIS A 274 -0.55 5.96 4.19
N SER A 275 -0.69 4.85 4.93
CA SER A 275 0.34 3.81 4.99
C SER A 275 0.60 3.14 3.63
N VAL A 276 -0.43 3.05 2.76
CA VAL A 276 -0.32 2.53 1.40
C VAL A 276 0.45 3.51 0.49
N ASP A 277 0.20 4.81 0.63
CA ASP A 277 0.92 5.86 -0.11
C ASP A 277 2.41 5.91 0.30
N LEU A 278 2.70 5.74 1.60
CA LEU A 278 4.05 5.72 2.14
C LEU A 278 4.82 4.42 1.88
N TYR A 279 4.12 3.31 1.59
CA TYR A 279 4.70 1.98 1.57
C TYR A 279 5.90 1.85 0.63
N ALA A 280 5.79 2.36 -0.60
CA ALA A 280 6.85 2.28 -1.60
C ALA A 280 8.16 2.93 -1.12
N THR A 281 8.06 4.03 -0.36
CA THR A 281 9.20 4.76 0.17
C THR A 281 9.72 4.13 1.46
N LEU A 282 8.85 3.82 2.42
CA LEU A 282 9.28 3.38 3.75
C LEU A 282 9.68 1.91 3.78
N CYS A 283 9.16 1.06 2.89
CA CYS A 283 9.54 -0.36 2.87
C CYS A 283 11.00 -0.59 2.50
N LEU A 284 11.71 0.40 1.94
CA LEU A 284 13.17 0.32 1.75
C LEU A 284 13.92 0.16 3.09
N PHE A 285 13.36 0.68 4.19
CA PHE A 285 13.95 0.52 5.52
C PHE A 285 13.89 -0.92 6.05
N GLU A 286 13.08 -1.82 5.48
CA GLU A 286 13.16 -3.24 5.82
C GLU A 286 14.50 -3.86 5.38
N GLY A 287 15.21 -3.20 4.46
CA GLY A 287 16.60 -3.49 4.11
C GLY A 287 17.64 -2.84 5.03
N THR A 288 17.23 -2.25 6.15
CA THR A 288 18.09 -1.50 7.07
C THR A 288 17.90 -1.94 8.52
N ASP A 289 18.54 -1.24 9.47
CA ASP A 289 18.31 -1.36 10.91
C ASP A 289 17.13 -0.51 11.41
N VAL A 290 16.52 0.31 10.56
CA VAL A 290 15.42 1.22 10.91
C VAL A 290 14.08 0.47 10.94
N SER A 291 13.35 0.61 12.05
CA SER A 291 11.98 0.13 12.16
C SER A 291 11.03 1.03 11.40
N VAL A 292 10.10 0.43 10.66
CA VAL A 292 8.97 1.10 9.97
C VAL A 292 7.69 1.11 10.81
N GLY A 293 7.80 0.96 12.13
CA GLY A 293 6.64 1.02 13.03
C GLY A 293 5.84 -0.29 13.15
N ARG A 294 6.27 -1.40 12.54
CA ARG A 294 5.70 -2.74 12.82
C ARG A 294 5.79 -3.02 14.33
N GLY A 295 4.74 -3.63 14.90
CA GLY A 295 4.63 -3.80 16.36
C GLY A 295 4.15 -2.54 17.10
N THR A 296 3.63 -1.56 16.38
CA THR A 296 2.91 -0.40 16.93
C THR A 296 1.53 -0.29 16.27
N ALA A 297 0.77 0.76 16.57
CA ALA A 297 -0.48 1.09 15.89
C ALA A 297 -0.27 1.88 14.58
N MET A 298 0.97 2.19 14.20
CA MET A 298 1.33 3.14 13.12
C MET A 298 2.34 2.53 12.12
N PRO A 299 2.18 1.26 11.69
CA PRO A 299 3.11 0.66 10.73
C PRO A 299 3.09 1.42 9.40
N PHE A 300 4.26 1.61 8.82
CA PHE A 300 4.50 2.40 7.60
C PHE A 300 3.98 3.85 7.67
N GLU A 301 3.85 4.40 8.88
CA GLU A 301 3.58 5.82 9.10
C GLU A 301 4.56 6.43 10.11
N VAL A 302 5.51 5.64 10.63
CA VAL A 302 6.61 6.10 11.47
C VAL A 302 7.89 5.36 11.09
N VAL A 303 9.04 6.01 11.27
CA VAL A 303 10.35 5.39 11.09
C VAL A 303 11.27 5.74 12.25
N GLY A 304 12.07 4.79 12.72
CA GLY A 304 12.95 5.01 13.86
C GLY A 304 13.90 3.87 14.15
N ALA A 305 15.05 4.16 14.76
CA ALA A 305 15.97 3.14 15.23
C ALA A 305 16.65 3.57 16.54
N PRO A 306 17.15 2.62 17.37
CA PRO A 306 17.99 2.95 18.52
C PRO A 306 19.33 3.60 18.14
N THR A 307 19.78 3.39 16.90
CA THR A 307 21.00 3.93 16.28
C THR A 307 20.80 5.34 15.69
N GLN A 308 19.66 5.97 15.94
CA GLN A 308 19.41 7.36 15.55
C GLN A 308 19.63 8.31 16.75
N PRO A 309 19.99 9.58 16.51
CA PRO A 309 20.16 10.56 17.58
C PRO A 309 18.91 10.73 18.44
N ALA A 310 19.07 10.84 19.76
CA ALA A 310 17.97 11.10 20.68
C ALA A 310 17.31 12.48 20.47
N THR A 311 17.93 13.37 19.70
CA THR A 311 17.40 14.69 19.31
C THR A 311 16.34 14.63 18.21
N ARG A 312 16.06 13.44 17.65
CA ARG A 312 14.97 13.24 16.69
C ARG A 312 13.62 13.64 17.33
N PRO A 313 12.68 14.21 16.55
CA PRO A 313 11.46 14.80 17.08
C PRO A 313 10.42 13.78 17.58
N PHE A 314 10.60 12.49 17.28
CA PHE A 314 9.67 11.44 17.64
C PHE A 314 10.39 10.19 18.15
N SER A 315 9.69 9.40 18.98
CA SER A 315 10.19 8.09 19.42
C SER A 315 9.06 7.10 19.67
N PHE A 316 9.34 5.81 19.47
CA PHE A 316 8.39 4.72 19.71
C PHE A 316 9.13 3.44 20.08
N THR A 317 8.43 2.49 20.70
CA THR A 317 8.98 1.17 21.07
C THR A 317 8.13 0.07 20.44
N PRO A 318 8.65 -0.66 19.44
CA PRO A 318 7.95 -1.80 18.85
C PRO A 318 7.69 -2.92 19.86
N THR A 319 6.46 -3.43 19.91
CA THR A 319 6.07 -4.57 20.75
C THR A 319 5.30 -5.61 19.93
N PRO A 320 5.35 -6.91 20.27
CA PRO A 320 4.57 -7.91 19.56
C PRO A 320 3.07 -7.59 19.56
N ASN A 321 2.43 -7.72 18.39
CA ASN A 321 0.99 -7.59 18.23
C ASN A 321 0.48 -8.60 17.17
N PRO A 322 -0.84 -8.74 16.93
CA PRO A 322 -1.36 -9.69 15.93
C PRO A 322 -0.87 -9.43 14.49
N ALA A 323 -0.51 -8.19 14.17
CA ALA A 323 0.07 -7.82 12.88
C ALA A 323 1.58 -8.04 12.83
N SER A 324 2.29 -8.25 13.94
CA SER A 324 3.72 -8.52 13.93
C SER A 324 4.13 -9.14 15.26
N THR A 325 4.29 -10.46 15.28
CA THR A 325 4.63 -11.21 16.51
C THR A 325 6.11 -11.08 16.90
N ALA A 326 6.97 -10.77 15.92
CA ALA A 326 8.40 -10.53 16.11
C ALA A 326 8.85 -9.27 15.33
N PRO A 327 8.42 -8.06 15.76
CA PRO A 327 8.70 -6.84 15.02
C PRO A 327 10.19 -6.47 15.04
N PRO A 328 10.72 -5.83 13.98
CA PRO A 328 12.05 -5.23 14.02
C PRO A 328 12.21 -4.27 15.20
N GLN A 329 13.38 -4.28 15.83
CA GLN A 329 13.70 -3.49 17.03
C GLN A 329 12.76 -3.74 18.23
N LYS A 330 12.16 -4.94 18.33
CA LYS A 330 11.33 -5.38 19.47
C LYS A 330 11.90 -4.97 20.82
N GLY A 331 11.10 -4.23 21.59
CA GLY A 331 11.40 -3.80 22.96
C GLY A 331 12.46 -2.70 23.08
N LYS A 332 12.99 -2.17 21.98
CA LYS A 332 13.98 -1.10 21.98
C LYS A 332 13.31 0.24 21.68
N LEU A 333 13.72 1.28 22.40
CA LEU A 333 13.30 2.65 22.10
C LEU A 333 13.96 3.11 20.79
N CYS A 334 13.12 3.45 19.80
CA CYS A 334 13.52 3.92 18.50
C CYS A 334 13.34 5.44 18.42
N TYR A 335 14.35 6.18 18.00
CA TYR A 335 14.28 7.61 17.74
C TYR A 335 14.11 7.86 16.24
N GLY A 336 13.25 8.79 15.84
CA GLY A 336 12.99 9.03 14.43
C GLY A 336 11.88 10.04 14.13
N LEU A 337 11.03 9.72 13.16
CA LEU A 337 10.02 10.61 12.60
C LEU A 337 8.62 10.02 12.71
N ASP A 338 7.65 10.88 13.00
CA ASP A 338 6.22 10.62 12.83
C ASP A 338 5.80 11.15 11.46
N LEU A 339 5.35 10.25 10.58
CA LEU A 339 4.92 10.55 9.21
C LEU A 339 3.42 10.30 9.04
N ARG A 340 2.64 10.14 10.11
CA ARG A 340 1.17 9.99 10.03
C ARG A 340 0.45 11.17 9.39
N GLN A 341 1.12 12.30 9.32
CA GLN A 341 0.67 13.49 8.60
C GLN A 341 1.80 13.96 7.70
N THR A 342 1.56 13.98 6.39
CA THR A 342 2.46 14.60 5.42
C THR A 342 1.69 15.61 4.59
N ASN A 343 2.40 16.63 4.10
CA ASN A 343 1.79 17.65 3.26
C ASN A 343 1.77 17.17 1.80
N GLY A 344 0.59 16.80 1.31
CA GLY A 344 0.36 16.46 -0.10
C GLY A 344 0.83 15.06 -0.51
N ASP A 345 0.85 14.83 -1.82
CA ASP A 345 1.32 13.60 -2.45
C ASP A 345 2.84 13.48 -2.29
N ILE A 346 3.29 12.45 -1.59
CA ILE A 346 4.71 12.26 -1.22
C ILE A 346 5.49 11.67 -2.40
N GLY A 347 4.81 10.92 -3.27
CA GLY A 347 5.43 10.08 -4.29
C GLY A 347 6.50 9.13 -3.72
N PHE A 348 7.32 8.57 -4.61
CA PHE A 348 8.49 7.79 -4.21
C PHE A 348 9.69 8.71 -4.01
N THR A 349 10.17 8.80 -2.77
CA THR A 349 11.35 9.59 -2.39
C THR A 349 12.36 8.77 -1.60
N LEU A 350 13.65 9.13 -1.75
CA LEU A 350 14.77 8.65 -0.94
C LEU A 350 15.12 9.57 0.23
N LYS A 351 14.47 10.74 0.35
CA LYS A 351 14.76 11.76 1.37
C LYS A 351 14.91 11.17 2.77
N TYR A 352 13.97 10.32 3.20
CA TYR A 352 14.00 9.72 4.53
C TYR A 352 15.16 8.73 4.68
N LEU A 353 15.39 7.87 3.68
CA LEU A 353 16.46 6.89 3.71
C LEU A 353 17.84 7.55 3.78
N LEU A 354 18.04 8.60 2.98
CA LEU A 354 19.29 9.39 2.97
C LEU A 354 19.52 10.09 4.30
N ASP A 355 18.49 10.74 4.85
CA ASP A 355 18.56 11.42 6.14
C ASP A 355 18.87 10.44 7.29
N PHE A 356 18.19 9.29 7.34
CA PHE A 356 18.44 8.27 8.36
C PHE A 356 19.84 7.65 8.26
N TYR A 357 20.33 7.39 7.04
CA TYR A 357 21.70 6.94 6.85
C TYR A 357 22.71 8.01 7.29
N GLN A 358 22.50 9.27 6.89
CA GLN A 358 23.41 10.37 7.20
C GLN A 358 23.56 10.59 8.71
N GLN A 359 22.46 10.52 9.45
CA GLN A 359 22.41 10.73 10.90
C GLN A 359 22.64 9.48 11.74
N SER A 360 22.72 8.28 11.13
CA SER A 360 22.93 7.04 11.88
C SER A 360 24.25 7.07 12.66
N THR A 361 24.19 6.68 13.93
CA THR A 361 25.36 6.47 14.79
C THR A 361 26.08 5.16 14.48
N ASP A 362 25.49 4.28 13.65
CA ASP A 362 26.06 3.00 13.22
C ASP A 362 25.91 2.81 11.70
N LYS A 363 26.66 3.61 10.93
CA LYS A 363 26.65 3.53 9.45
C LYS A 363 27.16 2.19 8.92
N ALA A 364 28.01 1.49 9.67
CA ALA A 364 28.60 0.23 9.26
C ALA A 364 27.55 -0.90 9.19
N ASN A 365 26.56 -0.88 10.09
CA ASN A 365 25.49 -1.89 10.15
C ASN A 365 24.12 -1.38 9.68
N PHE A 366 24.05 -0.15 9.12
CA PHE A 366 22.80 0.45 8.68
C PHE A 366 22.06 -0.42 7.65
N PHE A 367 22.76 -0.97 6.65
CA PHE A 367 22.17 -1.81 5.61
C PHE A 367 22.30 -3.30 5.94
N ASN A 368 21.21 -4.04 5.84
CA ASN A 368 21.21 -5.50 5.97
C ASN A 368 21.40 -6.20 4.61
N LYS A 369 21.41 -7.54 4.59
CA LYS A 369 21.64 -8.35 3.37
C LYS A 369 20.45 -8.33 2.38
N GLY A 370 19.29 -7.84 2.80
CA GLY A 370 18.07 -7.77 2.01
C GLY A 370 17.90 -6.48 1.21
N PHE A 371 18.71 -5.45 1.45
CA PHE A 371 18.55 -4.13 0.85
C PHE A 371 18.52 -4.15 -0.69
N GLU A 372 19.49 -4.79 -1.33
CA GLU A 372 19.55 -4.87 -2.81
C GLU A 372 18.38 -5.67 -3.39
N ARG A 373 17.81 -6.62 -2.64
CA ARG A 373 16.65 -7.40 -3.09
C ARG A 373 15.39 -6.55 -3.11
N LEU A 374 15.23 -5.64 -2.14
CA LEU A 374 14.10 -4.71 -2.08
C LEU A 374 14.23 -3.62 -3.15
N VAL A 375 15.39 -2.96 -3.20
CA VAL A 375 15.65 -1.86 -4.12
C VAL A 375 15.83 -2.34 -5.56
N GLY A 376 16.37 -3.55 -5.75
CA GLY A 376 16.55 -4.17 -7.06
C GLY A 376 17.83 -3.80 -7.79
N THR A 377 18.78 -3.12 -7.15
CA THR A 377 20.08 -2.75 -7.73
C THR A 377 21.15 -2.70 -6.64
N ALA A 378 22.41 -2.96 -7.02
CA ALA A 378 23.58 -2.76 -6.16
C ALA A 378 23.94 -1.29 -5.99
N ALA A 379 23.56 -0.44 -6.96
CA ALA A 379 24.06 0.91 -7.08
C ALA A 379 23.59 1.80 -5.94
N LEU A 380 22.34 1.65 -5.47
CA LEU A 380 21.77 2.58 -4.50
C LEU A 380 22.56 2.62 -3.19
N ARG A 381 22.93 1.46 -2.62
CA ARG A 381 23.73 1.40 -1.38
C ARG A 381 25.05 2.15 -1.57
N GLN A 382 25.75 1.88 -2.66
CA GLN A 382 27.05 2.48 -2.96
C GLN A 382 26.94 4.00 -3.10
N GLN A 383 25.88 4.48 -3.77
CA GLN A 383 25.65 5.90 -3.96
C GLN A 383 25.30 6.63 -2.65
N ILE A 384 24.50 6.00 -1.78
CA ILE A 384 24.19 6.52 -0.45
C ILE A 384 25.46 6.63 0.40
N ILE A 385 26.29 5.58 0.42
CA ILE A 385 27.59 5.58 1.15
C ILE A 385 28.53 6.66 0.59
N ALA A 386 28.53 6.86 -0.73
CA ALA A 386 29.31 7.90 -1.39
C ALA A 386 28.77 9.33 -1.16
N GLY A 387 27.66 9.50 -0.43
CA GLY A 387 27.10 10.80 -0.11
C GLY A 387 26.42 11.50 -1.28
N LYS A 388 25.98 10.76 -2.31
CA LYS A 388 25.23 11.35 -3.42
C LYS A 388 23.89 11.90 -2.95
N SER A 389 23.49 13.02 -3.51
CA SER A 389 22.15 13.58 -3.33
C SER A 389 21.09 12.70 -3.99
N GLU A 390 19.83 12.86 -3.57
CA GLU A 390 18.70 12.17 -4.19
C GLU A 390 18.61 12.45 -5.69
N ALA A 391 18.82 13.70 -6.12
CA ALA A 391 18.80 14.06 -7.54
C ALA A 391 19.87 13.33 -8.37
N GLU A 392 21.09 13.21 -7.84
CA GLU A 392 22.17 12.47 -8.50
C GLU A 392 21.88 10.97 -8.58
N ILE A 393 21.33 10.40 -7.52
CA ILE A 393 20.92 9.00 -7.47
C ILE A 393 19.82 8.70 -8.49
N ARG A 394 18.76 9.51 -8.50
CA ARG A 394 17.62 9.36 -9.42
C ARG A 394 18.05 9.43 -10.88
N LYS A 395 18.98 10.34 -11.21
CA LYS A 395 19.56 10.45 -12.56
C LYS A 395 20.20 9.14 -13.04
N THR A 396 20.67 8.28 -12.13
CA THR A 396 21.31 7.01 -12.53
C THR A 396 20.34 5.93 -12.99
N TRP A 397 19.10 5.90 -12.50
CA TRP A 397 18.10 4.92 -12.94
C TRP A 397 17.12 5.46 -13.99
N GLU A 398 17.10 6.77 -14.23
CA GLU A 398 16.19 7.41 -15.19
C GLU A 398 16.23 6.76 -16.60
N PRO A 399 17.40 6.35 -17.16
CA PRO A 399 17.43 5.69 -18.46
C PRO A 399 16.61 4.38 -18.50
N GLU A 400 16.78 3.50 -17.51
CA GLU A 400 16.05 2.24 -17.42
C GLU A 400 14.57 2.47 -17.09
N LEU A 401 14.28 3.43 -16.22
CA LEU A 401 12.91 3.84 -15.90
C LEU A 401 12.18 4.38 -17.15
N GLY A 402 12.86 5.15 -18.00
CA GLY A 402 12.34 5.64 -19.27
C GLY A 402 12.04 4.51 -20.26
N GLN A 403 12.94 3.51 -20.35
CA GLN A 403 12.70 2.31 -21.15
C GLN A 403 11.49 1.51 -20.65
N TYR A 404 11.36 1.34 -19.33
CA TYR A 404 10.19 0.71 -18.73
C TYR A 404 8.90 1.49 -19.04
N LYS A 405 8.89 2.82 -18.86
CA LYS A 405 7.73 3.66 -19.17
C LYS A 405 7.30 3.52 -20.63
N ALA A 406 8.24 3.42 -21.57
CA ALA A 406 7.94 3.18 -22.98
C ALA A 406 7.38 1.75 -23.23
N MET A 407 7.94 0.74 -22.58
CA MET A 407 7.48 -0.65 -22.66
C MET A 407 6.07 -0.82 -22.09
N ARG A 408 5.81 -0.21 -20.93
CA ARG A 408 4.54 -0.22 -20.19
C ARG A 408 3.35 0.21 -21.05
N LYS A 409 3.52 1.22 -21.92
CA LYS A 409 2.45 1.76 -22.79
C LYS A 409 1.78 0.71 -23.69
N LYS A 410 2.48 -0.37 -24.04
CA LYS A 410 1.91 -1.46 -24.86
C LYS A 410 0.82 -2.26 -24.15
N TYR A 411 0.78 -2.19 -22.82
CA TYR A 411 -0.02 -3.07 -21.97
C TYR A 411 -1.07 -2.33 -21.15
N LEU A 412 -1.19 -1.02 -21.32
CA LEU A 412 -2.16 -0.22 -20.59
C LEU A 412 -3.59 -0.57 -21.04
N LEU A 413 -4.44 -0.83 -20.06
CA LEU A 413 -5.88 -1.02 -20.23
C LEU A 413 -6.66 0.25 -19.93
N TYR A 414 -6.03 1.18 -19.21
CA TYR A 414 -6.65 2.40 -18.73
C TYR A 414 -5.92 3.63 -19.26
N PRO A 415 -6.63 4.75 -19.51
CA PRO A 415 -6.00 5.99 -19.92
C PRO A 415 -4.97 6.49 -18.90
N GLU A 416 -3.84 7.01 -19.40
CA GLU A 416 -2.98 7.91 -18.62
C GLU A 416 -3.63 9.30 -18.56
N ALA A 417 -3.35 10.04 -17.48
CA ALA A 417 -3.86 11.40 -17.27
C ALA A 417 -3.22 12.42 -18.23
#